data_AF-A0A6P1F9I2-F1
#
_entry.id   AF-A0A6P1F9I2-F1
#
_cell.length_a   1.000
_cell.length_b   1.000
_cell.length_c   1.000
_cell.angle_alpha   90.00
_cell.angle_beta   90.00
_cell.angle_gamma   90.00
#
_symmetry.space_group_name_H-M   'P 1'
#
loop_
_entity.id
_entity.type
_entity.pdbx_description
1 polymer ?
#
loop_
_entity_poly.entity_id
_entity_poly.type
_entity_poly.pdbx_seq_one_letter_code
_entity_poly.pdbx_strand_id
1 'polypeptide(L)'
;MADVTPSPLRATIGETAPKIVDLTEQVLFGDVWERPELVKRDRSLVTIASLVTGGNFVQLESHVRMGLANGLTEEEIVEVATHLAFYAGWPKALSAIDVAQRVFAEDASA
;
A
#
# COMPACT_ATOMS: atom_id res chain seq x y z
N MET A 1 -27.27 -2.81 -16.19
CA MET A 1 -25.82 -2.88 -15.94
C MET A 1 -25.52 -1.81 -14.93
N ALA A 2 -25.06 -2.18 -13.73
CA ALA A 2 -24.65 -1.18 -12.75
C ALA A 2 -23.55 -0.32 -13.38
N ASP A 3 -23.68 0.99 -13.25
CA ASP A 3 -22.69 1.96 -13.69
C ASP A 3 -21.44 1.76 -12.83
N VAL A 4 -20.54 0.89 -13.28
CA VAL A 4 -19.27 0.64 -12.59
C VAL A 4 -18.36 1.80 -12.96
N THR A 5 -18.31 2.80 -12.08
CA THR A 5 -17.28 3.84 -12.17
C THR A 5 -15.92 3.15 -12.30
N PRO A 6 -15.14 3.45 -13.36
CA PRO A 6 -13.84 2.81 -13.57
C PRO A 6 -12.95 3.02 -12.34
N SER A 7 -12.21 1.98 -11.93
CA SER A 7 -11.20 2.16 -10.90
C SER A 7 -10.19 3.23 -11.33
N PRO A 8 -9.54 3.95 -10.39
CA PRO A 8 -8.53 4.94 -10.74
C PRO A 8 -7.44 4.37 -11.66
N LEU A 9 -7.03 3.12 -11.42
CA LEU A 9 -6.04 2.44 -12.27
C LEU A 9 -6.55 2.19 -13.70
N ARG A 10 -7.82 1.78 -13.86
CA ARG A 10 -8.43 1.60 -15.18
C ARG A 10 -8.49 2.93 -15.93
N ALA A 11 -8.80 4.04 -15.24
CA ALA A 11 -8.82 5.36 -15.85
C ALA A 11 -7.43 5.86 -16.29
N THR A 12 -6.36 5.46 -15.58
CA THR A 12 -4.98 5.92 -15.91
C THR A 12 -4.31 5.08 -16.99
N ILE A 13 -4.35 3.75 -16.90
CA ILE A 13 -3.56 2.86 -17.79
C ILE A 13 -4.39 1.78 -18.48
N GLY A 14 -5.73 1.82 -18.36
CA GLY A 14 -6.61 0.77 -18.89
C GLY A 14 -6.54 0.60 -20.40
N GLU A 15 -6.39 1.69 -21.16
CA GLU A 15 -6.22 1.61 -22.62
C GLU A 15 -4.86 1.00 -23.02
N THR A 16 -3.81 1.32 -22.27
CA THR A 16 -2.44 0.86 -22.58
C THR A 16 -2.18 -0.57 -22.12
N ALA A 17 -2.67 -0.94 -20.94
CA ALA A 17 -2.37 -2.20 -20.27
C ALA A 17 -3.63 -2.82 -19.63
N PRO A 18 -4.66 -3.18 -20.41
CA PRO A 18 -5.93 -3.65 -19.86
C PRO A 18 -5.79 -4.90 -18.99
N LYS A 19 -4.88 -5.82 -19.33
CA LYS A 19 -4.75 -7.08 -18.59
C LYS A 19 -4.23 -6.89 -17.16
N ILE A 20 -3.30 -5.96 -16.92
CA ILE A 20 -2.80 -5.73 -15.55
C ILE A 20 -3.85 -5.04 -14.70
N VAL A 21 -4.69 -4.19 -15.31
CA VAL A 21 -5.85 -3.59 -14.64
C VAL A 21 -6.84 -4.68 -14.21
N ASP A 22 -7.22 -5.58 -15.12
CA ASP A 22 -8.16 -6.66 -14.81
C ASP A 22 -7.62 -7.60 -13.72
N LEU A 23 -6.34 -7.95 -13.77
CA LEU A 23 -5.70 -8.76 -12.72
C LEU A 23 -5.67 -8.03 -11.37
N THR A 24 -5.42 -6.73 -11.38
CA THR A 24 -5.42 -5.91 -10.16
C THR A 24 -6.81 -5.85 -9.53
N GLU A 25 -7.85 -5.64 -10.33
CA GLU A 25 -9.21 -5.54 -9.82
C GLU A 25 -9.79 -6.90 -9.41
N GLN A 26 -9.64 -7.94 -10.24
CA GLN A 26 -10.34 -9.21 -10.03
C GLN A 26 -9.56 -10.18 -9.14
N VAL A 27 -8.23 -10.26 -9.31
CA VAL A 27 -7.41 -11.26 -8.61
C VAL A 27 -6.78 -10.65 -7.38
N LEU A 28 -6.12 -9.49 -7.50
CA LEU A 28 -5.46 -8.88 -6.35
C LEU A 28 -6.48 -8.37 -5.34
N PHE A 29 -7.26 -7.34 -5.70
CA PHE A 29 -8.20 -6.72 -4.76
C PHE A 29 -9.55 -7.45 -4.66
N GLY A 30 -10.00 -8.13 -5.72
CA GLY A 30 -11.27 -8.86 -5.74
C GLY A 30 -11.24 -10.25 -5.12
N ASP A 31 -10.05 -10.84 -4.90
CA ASP A 31 -9.88 -12.16 -4.30
C ASP A 31 -8.82 -12.13 -3.18
N VAL A 32 -7.54 -12.00 -3.53
CA VAL A 32 -6.43 -12.21 -2.58
C VAL A 32 -6.52 -11.28 -1.36
N TRP A 33 -6.92 -10.02 -1.53
CA TRP A 33 -7.09 -9.06 -0.43
C TRP A 33 -8.35 -9.28 0.42
N GLU A 34 -9.33 -10.03 -0.08
CA GLU A 34 -10.60 -10.33 0.63
C GLU A 34 -10.56 -11.69 1.35
N ARG A 35 -9.50 -12.48 1.15
CA ARG A 35 -9.32 -13.76 1.83
C ARG A 35 -9.34 -13.61 3.36
N PRO A 36 -10.19 -14.36 4.09
CA PRO A 36 -10.49 -14.10 5.49
C PRO A 36 -9.41 -14.58 6.47
N GLU A 37 -8.45 -15.40 6.03
CA GLU A 37 -7.45 -16.00 6.93
C GLU A 37 -6.41 -14.99 7.42
N LEU A 38 -6.28 -13.83 6.75
CA LEU A 38 -5.45 -12.72 7.21
C LEU A 38 -6.24 -11.42 7.03
N VAL A 39 -6.54 -10.77 8.15
CA VAL A 39 -7.33 -9.53 8.17
C VAL A 39 -6.61 -8.42 7.41
N LYS A 40 -7.38 -7.47 6.87
CA LYS A 40 -6.85 -6.39 6.00
C LYS A 40 -5.76 -5.56 6.67
N ARG A 41 -5.85 -5.33 7.99
CA ARG A 41 -4.82 -4.67 8.80
C ARG A 41 -3.46 -5.35 8.63
N ASP A 42 -3.41 -6.66 8.89
CA ASP A 42 -2.18 -7.45 8.87
C ASP A 42 -1.70 -7.66 7.43
N ARG A 43 -2.62 -7.73 6.46
CA ARG A 43 -2.28 -7.75 5.02
C ARG A 43 -1.61 -6.45 4.57
N SER A 44 -2.08 -5.29 5.05
CA SER A 44 -1.41 -4.02 4.84
C SER A 44 -0.02 -4.02 5.47
N LEU A 45 0.12 -4.52 6.71
CA LEU A 45 1.39 -4.58 7.42
C LEU A 45 2.47 -5.33 6.62
N VAL A 46 2.17 -6.54 6.16
CA VAL A 46 3.12 -7.35 5.38
C VAL A 46 3.40 -6.76 4.00
N THR A 47 2.41 -6.08 3.40
CA THR A 47 2.58 -5.40 2.11
C THR A 47 3.53 -4.22 2.24
N ILE A 48 3.31 -3.36 3.25
CA ILE A 48 4.20 -2.23 3.58
C ILE A 48 5.62 -2.75 3.82
N ALA A 49 5.80 -3.76 4.68
CA ALA A 49 7.11 -4.33 4.96
C ALA A 49 7.83 -4.85 3.70
N SER A 50 7.07 -5.47 2.79
CA SER A 50 7.58 -5.98 1.51
C SER A 50 8.00 -4.84 0.57
N LEU A 51 7.22 -3.76 0.48
CA LEU A 51 7.52 -2.59 -0.34
C LEU A 51 8.76 -1.85 0.18
N VAL A 52 8.88 -1.68 1.50
CA VAL A 52 10.09 -1.11 2.14
C VAL A 52 11.31 -1.95 1.80
N THR A 53 11.23 -3.27 2.00
CA THR A 53 12.35 -4.18 1.74
C THR A 53 12.75 -4.20 0.26
N GLY A 54 11.78 -4.12 -0.65
CA GLY A 54 12.00 -4.06 -2.09
C GLY A 54 12.50 -2.70 -2.60
N GLY A 55 12.34 -1.62 -1.83
CA GLY A 55 12.64 -0.24 -2.27
C GLY A 55 11.57 0.35 -3.21
N ASN A 56 10.35 -0.19 -3.17
CA ASN A 56 9.25 0.19 -4.07
C ASN A 56 8.45 1.38 -3.51
N PHE A 57 9.13 2.51 -3.29
CA PHE A 57 8.59 3.65 -2.53
C PHE A 57 7.43 4.38 -3.23
N VAL A 58 7.33 4.30 -4.56
CA VAL A 58 6.20 4.85 -5.31
C VAL A 58 4.89 4.16 -4.91
N GLN A 59 4.91 2.83 -4.77
CA GLN A 59 3.75 2.05 -4.32
C GLN A 59 3.58 2.10 -2.80
N LEU A 60 4.66 2.33 -2.04
CA LEU A 60 4.58 2.44 -0.59
C LEU A 60 3.59 3.54 -0.16
N GLU A 61 3.57 4.66 -0.85
CA GLU A 61 2.73 5.81 -0.49
C GLU A 61 1.22 5.47 -0.45
N SER A 62 0.70 4.78 -1.47
CA SER A 62 -0.70 4.35 -1.48
C SER A 62 -0.99 3.25 -0.46
N HIS A 63 -0.01 2.38 -0.18
CA HIS A 63 -0.16 1.31 0.81
C HIS A 63 -0.03 1.80 2.26
N VAL A 64 0.64 2.92 2.54
CA VAL A 64 0.59 3.59 3.84
C VAL A 64 -0.83 4.11 4.11
N ARG A 65 -1.44 4.84 3.16
CA ARG A 65 -2.85 5.29 3.26
C ARG A 65 -3.81 4.12 3.47
N MET A 66 -3.64 3.05 2.69
CA MET A 66 -4.44 1.83 2.84
C MET A 66 -4.20 1.13 4.18
N GLY A 67 -2.98 1.20 4.73
CA GLY A 67 -2.64 0.70 6.05
C GLY A 67 -3.42 1.39 7.15
N LEU A 68 -3.41 2.73 7.14
CA LEU A 68 -4.16 3.56 8.09
C LEU A 68 -5.66 3.28 8.00
N ALA A 69 -6.22 3.27 6.77
CA ALA A 69 -7.64 2.96 6.55
C ALA A 69 -8.02 1.54 7.02
N ASN A 70 -7.09 0.59 6.99
CA ASN A 70 -7.29 -0.77 7.48
C ASN A 70 -6.98 -0.94 8.98
N GLY A 71 -6.61 0.13 9.69
CA GLY A 71 -6.45 0.14 11.15
C GLY A 71 -5.02 -0.05 11.67
N LEU A 72 -4.00 0.17 10.85
CA LEU A 72 -2.64 0.41 11.37
C LEU A 72 -2.54 1.82 11.95
N THR A 73 -1.71 2.01 12.96
CA THR A 73 -1.38 3.36 13.46
C THR A 73 -0.14 3.92 12.77
N GLU A 74 0.05 5.25 12.84
CA GLU A 74 1.27 5.90 12.34
C GLU A 74 2.52 5.33 13.04
N GLU A 75 2.45 5.10 14.35
CA GLU A 75 3.53 4.53 15.15
C GLU A 75 3.89 3.11 14.70
N GLU A 76 2.90 2.29 14.39
CA GLU A 76 3.13 0.93 13.89
C GLU A 76 3.83 0.93 12.52
N ILE A 77 3.45 1.85 11.63
CA ILE A 77 4.07 2.00 10.31
C ILE A 77 5.52 2.49 10.44
N VAL A 78 5.77 3.47 11.31
CA VAL A 78 7.13 3.95 11.61
C VAL A 78 7.99 2.85 12.23
N GLU A 79 7.42 2.04 13.13
CA GLU A 79 8.18 0.95 13.74
C GLU A 79 8.50 -0.18 12.77
N VAL A 80 7.63 -0.48 11.81
CA VAL A 80 7.96 -1.44 10.74
C VAL A 80 9.18 -0.97 9.95
N ALA A 81 9.21 0.29 9.53
CA ALA A 81 10.34 0.84 8.79
C ALA A 81 11.62 0.85 9.64
N THR A 82 11.52 1.24 10.91
CA THR A 82 12.62 1.24 11.88
C THR A 82 13.18 -0.16 12.10
N HIS A 83 12.32 -1.15 12.32
CA HIS A 83 12.73 -2.54 12.49
C HIS A 83 13.40 -3.08 11.23
N LEU A 84 12.88 -2.72 10.05
CA LEU A 84 13.46 -3.13 8.76
C LEU A 84 14.80 -2.45 8.45
N ALA A 85 15.22 -1.40 9.16
CA ALA A 85 16.58 -0.86 9.01
C ALA A 85 17.65 -1.94 9.26
N PHE A 86 17.38 -2.87 10.18
CA PHE A 86 18.27 -3.96 10.54
C PHE A 86 18.28 -5.12 9.52
N TYR A 87 17.18 -5.31 8.76
CA TYR A 87 17.03 -6.44 7.83
C TYR A 87 17.18 -6.05 6.36
N ALA A 88 16.77 -4.83 6.01
CA ALA A 88 16.73 -4.31 4.64
C ALA A 88 17.69 -3.13 4.41
N GLY A 89 18.30 -2.60 5.47
CA GLY A 89 19.30 -1.53 5.45
C GLY A 89 18.73 -0.14 5.71
N TRP A 90 19.55 0.69 6.38
CA TRP A 90 19.22 2.07 6.76
C TRP A 90 18.64 2.95 5.63
N PRO A 91 19.22 2.96 4.41
CA PRO A 91 18.70 3.82 3.35
C PRO A 91 17.23 3.56 3.02
N LYS A 92 16.82 2.29 3.00
CA LYS A 92 15.43 1.92 2.70
C LYS A 92 14.48 2.30 3.82
N ALA A 93 14.89 2.11 5.06
CA ALA A 93 14.12 2.52 6.23
C ALA A 93 13.89 4.04 6.25
N LEU A 94 14.95 4.83 6.02
CA LEU A 94 14.84 6.30 5.99
C LEU A 94 13.94 6.78 4.85
N SER A 95 14.07 6.22 3.64
CA SER A 95 13.17 6.55 2.53
C SER A 95 11.73 6.16 2.81
N ALA A 96 11.48 5.05 3.50
CA ALA A 96 10.14 4.65 3.90
C ALA A 96 9.52 5.60 4.94
N ILE A 97 10.31 6.04 5.92
CA ILE A 97 9.87 7.01 6.94
C ILE A 97 9.53 8.36 6.30
N ASP A 98 10.33 8.83 5.33
CA ASP A 98 10.03 10.05 4.58
C ASP A 98 8.69 9.96 3.82
N VAL A 99 8.43 8.83 3.14
CA VAL A 99 7.15 8.57 2.48
C VAL A 99 6.00 8.58 3.48
N ALA A 100 6.15 7.89 4.61
CA ALA A 100 5.12 7.81 5.64
C ALA A 100 4.79 9.20 6.22
N GLN A 101 5.81 9.99 6.55
CA GLN A 101 5.65 11.35 7.05
C GLN A 101 4.85 12.25 6.09
N ARG A 102 5.11 12.17 4.79
CA ARG A 102 4.35 12.94 3.79
C ARG A 102 2.88 12.56 3.79
N VAL A 103 2.58 11.27 3.85
CA VAL A 103 1.20 10.77 3.90
C VAL A 103 0.48 11.23 5.17
N PHE A 104 1.11 11.12 6.34
CA PHE A 104 0.51 11.54 7.61
C PHE A 104 0.15 13.03 7.62
N ALA A 105 1.01 13.86 7.04
CA ALA A 105 0.77 15.30 6.94
C ALA A 105 -0.43 15.63 6.02
N GLU A 106 -0.64 14.87 4.96
CA GLU A 106 -1.79 15.03 4.06
C GLU A 106 -3.10 14.57 4.75
N ASP A 107 -3.08 13.42 5.42
CA ASP A 107 -4.27 12.88 6.11
C ASP A 107 -4.71 13.76 7.28
N ALA A 108 -3.77 14.39 8.00
CA ALA A 108 -4.09 15.36 9.06
C ALA A 108 -4.74 16.66 8.54
N SER A 109 -4.69 16.91 7.23
CA SER A 109 -5.24 18.09 6.58
C SER A 109 -6.58 17.84 5.86
N ALA A 110 -7.06 16.60 5.85
CA ALA A 110 -8.32 16.15 5.25
C ALA A 110 -9.45 16.03 6.28
#